data_AF-A0A2H8TT66-F1
#
_entry.id   AF-A0A2H8TT66-F1
#
_cell.length_a   1.000
_cell.length_b   1.000
_cell.length_c   1.000
_cell.angle_alpha   90.00
_cell.angle_beta   90.00
_cell.angle_gamma   90.00
#
_symmetry.space_group_name_H-M   'P 1'
#
loop_
_entity.id
_entity.type
_entity.pdbx_description
1 polymer ?
#
loop_
_entity_poly.entity_id
_entity_poly.type
_entity_poly.pdbx_seq_one_letter_code
_entity_poly.pdbx_strand_id
1 'polypeptide(L)'
;MSRGCGSKCVYMDCNKSARKNTGLKFRKFPKNDKIRKMWILNTGNVNLVHLTSDELSRRYICDDHFLDVDYTNDKKTRLTKNAVPKKYEDIEHLHVTTPYKVYKKMDVLSPTAIETISKNGSPSLYIQTPSRIQSDSDNLFITSTSSTPVLTPKTRTFIEESHIPTILKPKTLFSNNNDSKISKLKIALQLKKKQIRNKNASLLKLKKNLKILRESKKNKSTLLDSLYYPSADSKTLVKMQVLRPKFSRKKFTKNEQNFALSLFYKSPSAYKFLKNNKQLTLPGLSTIRRWIGSSKFKPGFNVGIFKQLKKKSESMSEDELYCTMIFDEMKIKNYLEYSKFLDVVEGFEDLGPKGRTNKLAGQAMVFMIRGLYSSWKMPICYFLPATSVKNNILSELIVETVQRLLNCGFFIKAVICDQGANNVSALRLIKVTKDKPFFEVDGRKIYSIFDTPHLFKNFRNHFIKSNFKFQNEEVSFQDVRNVYNIDKNSTSSRSLLKITENHINPGPFQMMSCKLAMQLFSNTMAATIKTCVYRGAKIQNCSSNSKHD
;
A
#
# COMPACT_ATOMS: atom_id res chain seq x y z
N MET A 1 -14.47 -20.66 -16.68
CA MET A 1 -15.02 -21.85 -16.01
C MET A 1 -14.64 -21.80 -14.52
N SER A 2 -15.62 -21.58 -13.65
CA SER A 2 -15.46 -21.35 -12.20
C SER A 2 -15.41 -22.68 -11.42
N ARG A 3 -14.26 -22.99 -10.81
CA ARG A 3 -14.12 -24.19 -9.95
C ARG A 3 -14.66 -23.91 -8.53
N GLY A 4 -15.85 -24.45 -8.25
CA GLY A 4 -16.33 -25.04 -6.99
C GLY A 4 -16.00 -24.34 -5.66
N CYS A 5 -16.80 -23.35 -5.26
CA CYS A 5 -16.94 -22.95 -3.86
C CYS A 5 -18.16 -23.68 -3.27
N GLY A 6 -17.97 -24.84 -2.66
CA GLY A 6 -19.07 -25.54 -2.00
C GLY A 6 -18.53 -26.51 -0.96
N SER A 7 -18.76 -26.20 0.33
CA SER A 7 -18.54 -27.03 1.55
C SER A 7 -17.69 -26.41 2.68
N LYS A 8 -17.44 -25.09 2.71
CA LYS A 8 -16.84 -24.42 3.89
C LYS A 8 -17.89 -23.71 4.73
N CYS A 9 -17.74 -23.74 6.05
CA CYS A 9 -18.55 -22.94 6.97
C CYS A 9 -18.32 -21.44 6.69
N VAL A 10 -19.37 -20.63 6.71
CA VAL A 10 -19.28 -19.17 6.49
C VAL A 10 -19.39 -18.35 7.78
N TYR A 11 -19.46 -18.99 8.94
CA TYR A 11 -19.42 -18.32 10.24
C TYR A 11 -18.04 -17.66 10.44
N MET A 12 -18.00 -16.45 11.01
CA MET A 12 -16.76 -15.69 11.20
C MET A 12 -15.76 -16.50 12.05
N ASP A 13 -14.51 -16.52 11.62
CA ASP A 13 -13.40 -17.31 12.22
C ASP A 13 -13.58 -18.84 12.24
N CYS A 14 -14.57 -19.39 11.53
CA CYS A 14 -14.74 -20.84 11.42
C CYS A 14 -14.01 -21.43 10.20
N ASN A 15 -12.98 -22.24 10.45
CA ASN A 15 -12.17 -22.89 9.41
C ASN A 15 -12.65 -24.31 9.02
N LYS A 16 -13.83 -24.74 9.49
CA LYS A 16 -14.38 -26.09 9.27
C LYS A 16 -14.97 -26.25 7.86
N SER A 17 -14.81 -27.45 7.30
CA SER A 17 -15.33 -27.78 5.96
C SER A 17 -15.76 -29.24 5.87
N ALA A 18 -16.76 -29.56 5.05
CA ALA A 18 -17.30 -30.92 5.00
C ALA A 18 -16.27 -31.97 4.56
N ARG A 19 -15.25 -31.56 3.80
CA ARG A 19 -14.12 -32.44 3.41
C ARG A 19 -13.16 -32.75 4.55
N LYS A 20 -12.95 -31.79 5.47
CA LYS A 20 -12.01 -31.93 6.60
C LYS A 20 -12.69 -32.46 7.86
N ASN A 21 -14.01 -32.36 7.94
CA ASN A 21 -14.81 -32.67 9.13
C ASN A 21 -15.99 -33.55 8.71
N THR A 22 -15.72 -34.83 8.42
CA THR A 22 -16.69 -35.78 7.83
C THR A 22 -17.86 -36.13 8.76
N GLY A 23 -17.68 -36.06 10.09
CA GLY A 23 -18.74 -36.27 11.08
C GLY A 23 -19.63 -35.05 11.35
N LEU A 24 -19.32 -33.90 10.77
CA LEU A 24 -20.01 -32.64 11.06
C LEU A 24 -21.00 -32.30 9.93
N LYS A 25 -22.26 -32.03 10.27
CA LYS A 25 -23.25 -31.63 9.26
C LYS A 25 -23.19 -30.12 9.02
N PHE A 26 -23.52 -29.74 7.79
CA PHE A 26 -23.48 -28.37 7.29
C PHE A 26 -24.87 -27.94 6.83
N ARG A 27 -25.39 -26.84 7.40
CA ARG A 27 -26.75 -26.33 7.20
C ARG A 27 -26.76 -25.19 6.21
N LYS A 28 -27.63 -25.30 5.20
CA LYS A 28 -27.86 -24.25 4.19
C LYS A 28 -28.66 -23.10 4.78
N PHE A 29 -28.48 -21.91 4.23
CA PHE A 29 -29.30 -20.76 4.61
C PHE A 29 -30.79 -21.03 4.32
N PRO A 30 -31.70 -20.62 5.22
CA PRO A 30 -33.13 -20.85 5.07
C PRO A 30 -33.73 -19.98 3.95
N LYS A 31 -34.80 -20.47 3.32
CA LYS A 31 -35.55 -19.72 2.31
C LYS A 31 -36.35 -18.55 2.90
N ASN A 32 -36.70 -18.62 4.19
CA ASN A 32 -37.44 -17.54 4.87
C ASN A 32 -36.53 -16.32 5.10
N ASP A 33 -36.94 -15.18 4.55
CA ASP A 33 -36.20 -13.92 4.59
C ASP A 33 -35.89 -13.41 6.00
N LYS A 34 -36.82 -13.54 6.95
CA LYS A 34 -36.63 -13.06 8.33
C LYS A 34 -35.52 -13.85 9.03
N ILE A 35 -35.60 -15.17 8.96
CA ILE A 35 -34.61 -16.06 9.60
C ILE A 35 -33.27 -15.98 8.85
N ARG A 36 -33.29 -15.87 7.52
CA ARG A 36 -32.06 -15.71 6.72
C ARG A 36 -31.29 -14.45 7.09
N LYS A 37 -31.98 -13.32 7.31
CA LYS A 37 -31.36 -12.08 7.82
C LYS A 37 -30.73 -12.28 9.20
N MET A 38 -31.40 -13.01 10.10
CA MET A 38 -30.87 -13.32 11.43
C MET A 38 -29.62 -14.22 11.36
N TRP A 39 -29.59 -15.20 10.45
CA TRP A 39 -28.40 -16.01 10.21
C TRP A 39 -27.23 -15.16 9.72
N ILE A 40 -27.47 -14.20 8.81
CA ILE A 40 -26.42 -13.28 8.33
C ILE A 40 -25.86 -12.46 9.50
N LEU A 41 -26.73 -11.88 10.33
CA LEU A 41 -26.32 -11.08 11.49
C LEU A 41 -25.50 -11.89 12.49
N ASN A 42 -25.98 -13.07 12.88
CA ASN A 42 -25.36 -13.87 13.93
C ASN A 42 -24.03 -14.50 13.51
N THR A 43 -23.78 -14.67 12.21
CA THR A 43 -22.50 -15.21 11.73
C THR A 43 -21.31 -14.27 11.87
N GLY A 44 -21.52 -12.97 12.08
CA GLY A 44 -20.43 -11.97 12.09
C GLY A 44 -19.74 -11.75 10.74
N ASN A 45 -20.12 -12.48 9.68
CA ASN A 45 -19.45 -12.40 8.38
C ASN A 45 -20.08 -11.35 7.47
N VAL A 46 -19.46 -10.16 7.45
CA VAL A 46 -19.89 -9.00 6.65
C VAL A 46 -20.01 -9.26 5.15
N ASN A 47 -19.32 -10.29 4.63
CA ASN A 47 -19.37 -10.62 3.19
C ASN A 47 -20.70 -11.24 2.76
N LEU A 48 -21.53 -11.71 3.69
CA LEU A 48 -22.83 -12.32 3.40
C LEU A 48 -23.94 -11.29 3.16
N VAL A 49 -23.75 -10.04 3.62
CA VAL A 49 -24.75 -8.95 3.56
C VAL A 49 -25.07 -8.54 2.11
N HIS A 50 -24.11 -8.71 1.20
CA HIS A 50 -24.22 -8.26 -0.19
C HIS A 50 -24.63 -9.36 -1.18
N LEU A 51 -24.89 -10.59 -0.69
CA LEU A 51 -25.24 -11.73 -1.54
C LEU A 51 -26.74 -11.81 -1.81
N THR A 52 -27.10 -12.26 -3.01
CA THR A 52 -28.48 -12.56 -3.39
C THR A 52 -29.01 -13.81 -2.68
N SER A 53 -30.34 -13.99 -2.63
CA SER A 53 -30.97 -15.18 -2.03
C SER A 53 -30.45 -16.49 -2.65
N ASP A 54 -30.26 -16.51 -3.97
CA ASP A 54 -29.75 -17.66 -4.70
C ASP A 54 -28.28 -17.95 -4.38
N GLU A 55 -27.46 -16.93 -4.17
CA GLU A 55 -26.06 -17.09 -3.75
C GLU A 55 -25.96 -17.59 -2.31
N LEU A 56 -26.83 -17.12 -1.42
CA LEU A 56 -26.90 -17.55 -0.02
C LEU A 56 -27.36 -19.00 0.11
N SER A 57 -28.25 -19.48 -0.77
CA SER A 57 -28.72 -20.87 -0.79
C SER A 57 -27.60 -21.91 -0.99
N ARG A 58 -26.46 -21.47 -1.53
CA ARG A 58 -25.25 -22.28 -1.78
C ARG A 58 -24.20 -22.14 -0.67
N ARG A 59 -24.48 -21.38 0.40
CA ARG A 59 -23.60 -21.20 1.56
C ARG A 59 -24.05 -22.06 2.73
N TYR A 60 -23.12 -22.37 3.63
CA TYR A 60 -23.33 -23.34 4.69
C TYR A 60 -22.75 -22.86 6.03
N ILE A 61 -23.40 -23.22 7.13
CA ILE A 61 -22.92 -23.06 8.51
C ILE A 61 -22.85 -24.46 9.15
N CYS A 62 -21.80 -24.78 9.88
CA CYS A 62 -21.71 -26.08 10.56
C CYS A 62 -22.49 -26.13 11.87
N ASP A 63 -22.80 -27.34 12.32
CA ASP A 63 -23.64 -27.59 13.51
C ASP A 63 -23.11 -26.98 14.81
N ASP A 64 -21.80 -26.75 14.97
CA ASP A 64 -21.23 -26.18 16.21
C ASP A 64 -21.78 -24.79 16.56
N HIS A 65 -22.28 -24.07 15.56
CA HIS A 65 -22.83 -22.74 15.70
C HIS A 65 -24.32 -22.74 16.05
N PHE A 66 -24.95 -23.89 16.25
CA PHE A 66 -26.33 -23.99 16.74
C PHE A 66 -26.33 -24.56 18.16
N LEU A 67 -27.40 -24.31 18.90
CA LEU A 67 -27.63 -24.92 20.21
C LEU A 67 -28.38 -26.24 20.03
N ASP A 68 -28.29 -27.13 21.02
CA ASP A 68 -28.93 -28.45 20.93
C ASP A 68 -30.46 -28.33 20.90
N VAL A 69 -31.01 -27.30 21.55
CA VAL A 69 -32.44 -26.92 21.51
C VAL A 69 -32.92 -26.44 20.14
N ASP A 70 -32.01 -26.09 19.23
CA ASP A 70 -32.35 -25.67 17.87
C ASP A 70 -32.69 -26.85 16.94
N TYR A 71 -32.58 -28.09 17.42
CA TYR A 71 -32.84 -29.30 16.64
C TYR A 71 -34.19 -29.93 16.99
N THR A 72 -34.81 -30.56 15.98
CA THR A 72 -36.09 -31.26 16.17
C THR A 72 -35.95 -32.62 16.85
N ASN A 73 -34.73 -33.09 17.08
CA ASN A 73 -34.42 -34.36 17.74
C ASN A 73 -32.97 -34.41 18.24
N ASP A 74 -32.68 -35.32 19.16
CA ASP A 74 -31.35 -35.53 19.76
C ASP A 74 -30.31 -36.01 18.74
N LYS A 75 -30.76 -36.65 17.65
CA LYS A 75 -29.91 -37.09 16.53
C LYS A 75 -29.45 -35.92 15.62
N LYS A 76 -29.80 -34.67 15.95
CA LYS A 76 -29.46 -33.43 15.22
C LYS A 76 -29.67 -33.57 13.71
N THR A 77 -30.79 -34.15 13.28
CA THR A 77 -31.04 -34.40 11.86
C THR A 77 -31.52 -33.15 11.15
N ARG A 78 -32.37 -32.35 11.79
CA ARG A 78 -33.01 -31.16 11.22
C ARG A 78 -33.14 -30.04 12.27
N LEU A 79 -32.94 -28.80 11.82
CA LEU A 79 -33.15 -27.60 12.63
C LEU A 79 -34.65 -27.26 12.74
N THR A 80 -35.06 -26.66 13.84
CA THR A 80 -36.41 -26.13 14.04
C THR A 80 -36.66 -24.92 13.11
N LYS A 81 -37.94 -24.58 12.89
CA LYS A 81 -38.33 -23.49 11.98
C LYS A 81 -37.75 -22.13 12.39
N ASN A 82 -37.47 -21.92 13.68
CA ASN A 82 -36.98 -20.64 14.22
C ASN A 82 -35.50 -20.68 14.63
N ALA A 83 -34.80 -21.79 14.36
CA ALA A 83 -33.39 -21.94 14.71
C ALA A 83 -32.50 -20.87 14.06
N VAL A 84 -31.59 -20.30 14.85
CA VAL A 84 -30.61 -19.30 14.40
C VAL A 84 -29.22 -19.64 14.96
N PRO A 85 -28.13 -19.35 14.24
CA PRO A 85 -26.79 -19.55 14.77
C PRO A 85 -26.58 -18.71 16.04
N LYS A 86 -25.71 -19.19 16.95
CA LYS A 86 -25.17 -18.43 18.07
C LYS A 86 -24.63 -17.09 17.57
N LYS A 87 -24.97 -16.01 18.27
CA LYS A 87 -24.50 -14.66 17.93
C LYS A 87 -22.98 -14.60 18.09
N TYR A 88 -22.30 -14.08 17.07
CA TYR A 88 -20.87 -13.79 17.15
C TYR A 88 -20.64 -12.63 18.12
N GLU A 89 -19.83 -12.86 19.16
CA GLU A 89 -19.39 -11.86 20.13
C GLU A 89 -17.87 -11.76 20.07
N ASP A 90 -17.35 -10.55 19.80
CA ASP A 90 -15.92 -10.27 19.82
C ASP A 90 -15.40 -10.47 21.26
N ILE A 91 -14.48 -11.41 21.45
CA ILE A 91 -13.75 -11.54 22.73
C ILE A 91 -12.68 -10.43 22.77
N GLU A 92 -13.09 -9.20 23.08
CA GLU A 92 -12.18 -8.11 23.51
C GLU A 92 -12.81 -7.27 24.64
N HIS A 93 -12.67 -7.76 25.87
CA HIS A 93 -12.68 -6.91 27.06
C HIS A 93 -11.38 -7.12 27.85
N LEU A 94 -10.34 -6.40 27.43
CA LEU A 94 -9.28 -5.91 28.32
C LEU A 94 -9.15 -4.42 28.02
N HIS A 95 -9.85 -3.61 28.83
CA HIS A 95 -9.75 -2.16 28.83
C HIS A 95 -8.30 -1.76 29.13
N VAL A 96 -7.60 -1.21 28.13
CA VAL A 96 -6.38 -0.43 28.35
C VAL A 96 -6.75 1.03 28.12
N THR A 97 -6.93 1.77 29.21
CA THR A 97 -6.98 3.23 29.18
C THR A 97 -5.59 3.77 28.84
N THR A 98 -5.45 4.37 27.66
CA THR A 98 -4.25 5.13 27.28
C THR A 98 -4.40 6.58 27.74
N PRO A 99 -3.46 7.14 28.53
CA PRO A 99 -3.52 8.54 28.94
C PRO A 99 -3.21 9.48 27.75
N TYR A 100 -4.11 10.43 27.50
CA TYR A 100 -3.91 11.54 26.56
C TYR A 100 -2.89 12.53 27.15
N LYS A 101 -1.76 12.74 26.47
CA LYS A 101 -0.91 13.92 26.68
C LYS A 101 -1.45 15.08 25.85
N VAL A 102 -1.94 16.12 26.53
CA VAL A 102 -2.28 17.42 25.93
C VAL A 102 -0.98 18.22 25.80
N TYR A 103 -0.60 18.59 24.58
CA TYR A 103 0.45 19.60 24.36
C TYR A 103 -0.23 20.98 24.31
N LYS A 104 0.15 21.88 25.22
CA LYS A 104 -0.22 23.29 25.17
C LYS A 104 0.33 23.90 23.86
N LYS A 105 -0.55 24.59 23.12
CA LYS A 105 -0.14 25.50 22.04
C LYS A 105 0.68 26.63 22.67
N MET A 106 1.87 26.87 22.12
CA MET A 106 2.54 28.18 22.25
C MET A 106 1.96 29.10 21.17
N ASP A 107 1.57 30.30 21.58
CA ASP A 107 1.08 31.35 20.71
C ASP A 107 2.23 31.87 19.82
N VAL A 108 2.01 31.88 18.51
CA VAL A 108 2.88 32.58 17.56
C VAL A 108 2.09 33.74 17.00
N LEU A 109 2.56 34.94 17.34
CA LEU A 109 2.09 36.25 16.92
C LEU A 109 2.11 36.39 15.39
N SER A 110 1.06 37.04 14.87
CA SER A 110 0.88 37.44 13.48
C SER A 110 1.87 38.52 13.04
N PRO A 111 2.38 38.52 11.81
CA PRO A 111 3.04 39.70 11.25
C PRO A 111 2.01 40.58 10.53
N THR A 112 1.77 41.74 11.13
CA THR A 112 1.16 42.92 10.51
C THR A 112 2.17 43.58 9.55
N ALA A 113 1.62 44.39 8.64
CA ALA A 113 2.23 45.06 7.49
C ALA A 113 3.56 45.80 7.73
N ILE A 114 4.41 45.82 6.69
CA ILE A 114 5.31 46.94 6.36
C ILE A 114 5.19 47.19 4.85
N GLU A 115 4.73 48.40 4.51
CA GLU A 115 4.75 48.97 3.16
C GLU A 115 6.08 49.67 2.88
N THR A 116 6.47 49.64 1.60
CA THR A 116 7.23 50.66 0.83
C THR A 116 8.62 51.14 1.27
N ILE A 117 9.60 51.00 0.36
CA ILE A 117 10.34 52.09 -0.31
C ILE A 117 10.88 51.56 -1.67
N SER A 118 10.91 52.46 -2.65
CA SER A 118 11.01 52.26 -4.09
C SER A 118 12.33 52.83 -4.66
N LYS A 119 12.64 52.46 -5.93
CA LYS A 119 13.51 53.13 -6.94
C LYS A 119 15.03 52.86 -6.83
N ASN A 120 15.82 52.64 -7.91
CA ASN A 120 15.68 52.80 -9.37
C ASN A 120 16.83 52.04 -10.09
N GLY A 121 16.64 51.67 -11.37
CA GLY A 121 17.77 51.47 -12.31
C GLY A 121 17.57 50.43 -13.43
N SER A 122 16.87 50.79 -14.50
CA SER A 122 16.93 50.16 -15.84
C SER A 122 17.63 51.12 -16.82
N PRO A 123 18.26 50.63 -17.91
CA PRO A 123 17.61 50.66 -19.24
C PRO A 123 17.92 49.39 -20.07
N SER A 124 16.94 48.61 -20.54
CA SER A 124 16.20 48.71 -21.82
C SER A 124 17.03 48.56 -23.11
N LEU A 125 16.78 47.47 -23.85
CA LEU A 125 16.80 47.46 -25.32
C LEU A 125 15.62 46.62 -25.84
N TYR A 126 14.81 47.30 -26.66
CA TYR A 126 13.55 46.90 -27.31
C TYR A 126 13.77 46.00 -28.52
N ILE A 127 12.80 45.12 -28.85
CA ILE A 127 12.17 45.05 -30.19
C ILE A 127 10.69 44.63 -30.03
N GLN A 128 9.82 45.34 -30.76
CA GLN A 128 8.35 45.32 -30.75
C GLN A 128 7.72 44.12 -31.49
N THR A 129 6.52 43.73 -31.04
CA THR A 129 5.50 42.99 -31.79
C THR A 129 4.72 43.91 -32.73
N PRO A 130 4.24 43.43 -33.90
CA PRO A 130 3.10 44.03 -34.57
C PRO A 130 1.80 43.26 -34.30
N SER A 131 0.76 44.05 -34.06
CA SER A 131 -0.63 43.66 -33.86
C SER A 131 -1.38 43.48 -35.20
N ARG A 132 -2.50 42.76 -35.08
CA ARG A 132 -3.50 42.36 -36.07
C ARG A 132 -4.49 43.47 -36.45
N ILE A 133 -4.86 43.56 -37.73
CA ILE A 133 -6.15 44.05 -38.31
C ILE A 133 -6.35 43.22 -39.61
N GLN A 134 -7.35 42.35 -39.86
CA GLN A 134 -8.83 42.34 -39.88
C GLN A 134 -9.49 42.97 -41.13
N SER A 135 -9.93 42.11 -42.07
CA SER A 135 -11.20 42.16 -42.84
C SER A 135 -11.29 40.86 -43.68
N ASP A 136 -12.32 40.04 -43.46
CA ASP A 136 -13.49 39.81 -44.34
C ASP A 136 -13.17 38.84 -45.49
N SER A 137 -14.02 37.96 -46.01
CA SER A 137 -15.29 37.34 -45.67
C SER A 137 -15.48 36.23 -46.72
N ASP A 138 -16.15 35.16 -46.33
CA ASP A 138 -16.85 34.19 -47.18
C ASP A 138 -16.14 33.13 -48.03
N ASN A 139 -16.72 31.94 -47.86
CA ASN A 139 -16.56 30.70 -48.59
C ASN A 139 -16.92 30.87 -50.07
N LEU A 140 -16.30 30.09 -50.97
CA LEU A 140 -16.99 29.19 -51.93
C LEU A 140 -15.97 28.42 -52.82
N PHE A 141 -16.12 27.09 -52.88
CA PHE A 141 -15.88 26.17 -54.01
C PHE A 141 -14.57 26.15 -54.80
N ILE A 142 -13.88 24.99 -54.81
CA ILE A 142 -13.23 24.39 -55.99
C ILE A 142 -13.42 22.86 -55.87
N THR A 143 -14.46 22.33 -56.51
CA THR A 143 -14.40 21.46 -57.70
C THR A 143 -13.49 20.22 -57.58
N SER A 144 -14.19 19.09 -57.50
CA SER A 144 -13.75 17.75 -57.83
C SER A 144 -13.34 17.67 -59.31
N THR A 145 -12.04 17.53 -59.57
CA THR A 145 -11.54 16.91 -60.79
C THR A 145 -11.08 15.50 -60.48
N SER A 146 -11.73 14.56 -61.15
CA SER A 146 -11.46 13.14 -61.17
C SER A 146 -10.13 12.84 -61.84
N SER A 147 -9.20 12.23 -61.11
CA SER A 147 -8.19 11.36 -61.71
C SER A 147 -8.47 9.93 -61.27
N THR A 148 -8.83 9.10 -62.23
CA THR A 148 -9.04 7.66 -62.08
C THR A 148 -7.81 6.97 -61.48
N PRO A 149 -7.99 5.91 -60.67
CA PRO A 149 -6.87 5.12 -60.17
C PRO A 149 -6.25 4.32 -61.31
N VAL A 150 -4.92 4.31 -61.38
CA VAL A 150 -4.15 3.51 -62.33
C VAL A 150 -4.46 2.02 -62.09
N LEU A 151 -5.06 1.37 -63.08
CA LEU A 151 -5.31 -0.07 -63.08
C LEU A 151 -3.98 -0.82 -63.16
N THR A 152 -3.76 -1.77 -62.25
CA THR A 152 -2.57 -2.61 -62.25
C THR A 152 -2.57 -3.59 -63.44
N PRO A 153 -1.39 -4.06 -63.91
CA PRO A 153 -1.29 -4.92 -65.10
C PRO A 153 -2.17 -6.17 -65.08
N LYS A 154 -2.48 -6.70 -63.89
CA LYS A 154 -3.33 -7.89 -63.69
C LYS A 154 -4.81 -7.67 -64.01
N THR A 155 -5.28 -6.44 -64.04
CA THR A 155 -6.68 -6.11 -64.35
C THR A 155 -6.92 -5.95 -65.85
N ARG A 156 -5.85 -5.77 -66.64
CA ARG A 156 -5.90 -5.60 -68.10
C ARG A 156 -6.11 -6.93 -68.83
N THR A 157 -5.46 -7.99 -68.35
CA THR A 157 -5.60 -9.35 -68.89
C THR A 157 -6.99 -9.95 -68.70
N PHE A 158 -7.73 -9.56 -67.65
CA PHE A 158 -9.09 -10.06 -67.40
C PHE A 158 -10.16 -9.49 -68.35
N ILE A 159 -9.92 -8.30 -68.91
CA ILE A 159 -10.87 -7.64 -69.82
C ILE A 159 -10.71 -8.17 -71.26
N GLU A 160 -9.50 -8.59 -71.64
CA GLU A 160 -9.20 -9.15 -72.97
C GLU A 160 -9.81 -10.55 -73.19
N GLU A 161 -10.12 -11.30 -72.12
CA GLU A 161 -10.69 -12.66 -72.21
C GLU A 161 -12.24 -12.68 -72.31
N SER A 162 -12.93 -11.54 -72.14
CA SER A 162 -14.39 -11.49 -72.21
C SER A 162 -14.91 -11.00 -73.56
N HIS A 163 -15.22 -11.94 -74.47
CA HIS A 163 -15.95 -11.66 -75.71
C HIS A 163 -17.39 -11.20 -75.42
N ILE A 164 -17.69 -9.92 -75.62
CA ILE A 164 -19.06 -9.39 -75.68
C ILE A 164 -19.28 -8.74 -77.05
N PRO A 165 -20.32 -9.12 -77.82
CA PRO A 165 -20.53 -8.61 -79.18
C PRO A 165 -20.87 -7.12 -79.22
N THR A 166 -20.37 -6.46 -80.25
CA THR A 166 -20.59 -5.04 -80.54
C THR A 166 -21.84 -4.83 -81.42
N ILE A 167 -22.54 -3.72 -81.15
CA ILE A 167 -23.47 -2.99 -82.03
C ILE A 167 -24.87 -3.61 -82.24
N LEU A 168 -25.84 -3.13 -81.47
CA LEU A 168 -27.22 -2.96 -81.92
C LEU A 168 -27.48 -1.46 -82.16
N LYS A 169 -27.93 -1.12 -83.37
CA LYS A 169 -28.30 0.25 -83.80
C LYS A 169 -29.42 0.82 -82.91
N PRO A 170 -29.49 2.15 -82.72
CA PRO A 170 -30.49 2.76 -81.87
C PRO A 170 -31.87 2.72 -82.55
N LYS A 171 -32.77 1.87 -82.07
CA LYS A 171 -34.21 2.00 -82.34
C LYS A 171 -34.84 2.84 -81.23
N THR A 172 -35.23 4.05 -81.61
CA THR A 172 -36.50 4.71 -81.24
C THR A 172 -37.06 4.42 -79.84
N LEU A 173 -36.70 5.22 -78.84
CA LEU A 173 -37.51 5.38 -77.62
C LEU A 173 -37.33 6.80 -77.04
N PHE A 174 -37.77 7.83 -77.76
CA PHE A 174 -38.29 9.02 -77.08
C PHE A 174 -39.64 8.64 -76.48
N SER A 175 -39.61 8.02 -75.29
CA SER A 175 -40.78 7.95 -74.43
C SER A 175 -40.82 9.23 -73.61
N ASN A 176 -41.89 10.01 -73.80
CA ASN A 176 -42.25 11.19 -73.03
C ASN A 176 -42.51 10.83 -71.55
N ASN A 177 -41.44 10.59 -70.78
CA ASN A 177 -41.51 10.35 -69.33
C ASN A 177 -40.32 10.95 -68.56
N ASN A 178 -39.63 11.93 -69.13
CA ASN A 178 -38.51 12.62 -68.47
C ASN A 178 -38.96 13.63 -67.41
N ASP A 179 -40.13 14.26 -67.57
CA ASP A 179 -40.63 15.24 -66.59
C ASP A 179 -41.02 14.62 -65.24
N SER A 180 -41.50 13.37 -65.24
CA SER A 180 -41.81 12.60 -64.02
C SER A 180 -40.56 12.24 -63.20
N LYS A 181 -39.44 11.89 -63.86
CA LYS A 181 -38.17 11.61 -63.17
C LYS A 181 -37.46 12.89 -62.71
N ILE A 182 -37.47 13.94 -63.54
CA ILE A 182 -36.87 15.23 -63.21
C ILE A 182 -37.63 15.91 -62.06
N SER A 183 -38.97 15.84 -62.05
CA SER A 183 -39.80 16.33 -60.92
C SER A 183 -39.53 15.55 -59.63
N LYS A 184 -39.46 14.21 -59.68
CA LYS A 184 -39.09 13.38 -58.52
C LYS A 184 -37.69 13.70 -57.98
N LEU A 185 -36.71 13.93 -58.85
CA LEU A 185 -35.35 14.34 -58.46
C LEU A 185 -35.32 15.76 -57.86
N LYS A 186 -36.07 16.72 -58.43
CA LYS A 186 -36.22 18.07 -57.86
C LYS A 186 -36.84 18.03 -56.46
N ILE A 187 -37.89 17.22 -56.27
CA ILE A 187 -38.53 17.00 -54.96
C ILE A 187 -37.53 16.36 -53.98
N ALA A 188 -36.80 15.33 -54.39
CA ALA A 188 -35.78 14.68 -53.55
C ALA A 188 -34.65 15.65 -53.13
N LEU A 189 -34.20 16.52 -54.05
CA LEU A 189 -33.18 17.54 -53.80
C LEU A 189 -33.69 18.60 -52.83
N GLN A 190 -34.97 18.99 -52.93
CA GLN A 190 -35.63 19.92 -52.02
C GLN A 190 -35.79 19.32 -50.60
N LEU A 191 -36.15 18.03 -50.51
CA LEU A 191 -36.19 17.28 -49.25
C LEU A 191 -34.81 17.16 -48.60
N LYS A 192 -33.76 16.89 -49.39
CA LYS A 192 -32.37 16.85 -48.90
C LYS A 192 -31.88 18.22 -48.43
N LYS A 193 -32.19 19.29 -49.16
CA LYS A 193 -31.93 20.68 -48.73
C LYS A 193 -32.64 21.01 -47.41
N LYS A 194 -33.90 20.57 -47.25
CA LYS A 194 -34.66 20.72 -45.99
C LYS A 194 -34.01 19.93 -44.84
N GLN A 195 -33.55 18.69 -45.08
CA GLN A 195 -32.79 17.91 -44.10
C GLN A 195 -31.49 18.61 -43.67
N ILE A 196 -30.75 19.20 -44.62
CA ILE A 196 -29.52 19.94 -44.33
C ILE A 196 -29.81 21.18 -43.47
N ARG A 197 -30.85 21.95 -43.81
CA ARG A 197 -31.26 23.12 -43.00
C ARG A 197 -31.63 22.71 -41.57
N ASN A 198 -32.40 21.63 -41.40
CA ASN A 198 -32.78 21.13 -40.08
C ASN A 198 -31.56 20.64 -39.27
N LYS A 199 -30.60 19.97 -39.93
CA LYS A 199 -29.34 19.57 -39.30
C LYS A 199 -28.49 20.77 -38.90
N ASN A 200 -28.39 21.79 -39.75
CA ASN A 200 -27.63 23.01 -39.47
C ASN A 200 -28.27 23.82 -38.33
N ALA A 201 -29.59 23.93 -38.29
CA ALA A 201 -30.31 24.55 -37.17
C ALA A 201 -30.08 23.80 -35.85
N SER A 202 -30.11 22.46 -35.88
CA SER A 202 -29.76 21.63 -34.72
C SER A 202 -28.32 21.84 -34.27
N LEU A 203 -27.38 21.95 -35.21
CA LEU A 203 -25.96 22.16 -34.95
C LEU A 203 -25.68 23.54 -34.35
N LEU A 204 -26.38 24.58 -34.83
CA LEU A 204 -26.35 25.93 -34.25
C LEU A 204 -26.90 25.96 -32.82
N LYS A 205 -28.01 25.27 -32.56
CA LYS A 205 -28.58 25.12 -31.21
C LYS A 205 -27.60 24.40 -30.28
N LEU A 206 -26.95 23.34 -30.76
CA LEU A 206 -25.92 22.61 -30.02
C LEU A 206 -24.69 23.48 -29.72
N LYS A 207 -24.22 24.28 -30.69
CA LYS A 207 -23.11 25.23 -30.50
C LYS A 207 -23.42 26.31 -29.46
N LYS A 208 -24.64 26.87 -29.48
CA LYS A 208 -25.11 27.83 -28.46
C LYS A 208 -25.13 27.18 -27.06
N ASN A 209 -25.71 25.98 -26.94
CA ASN A 209 -25.73 25.24 -25.67
C ASN A 209 -24.32 24.92 -25.16
N LEU A 210 -23.38 24.57 -26.04
CA LEU A 210 -21.98 24.35 -25.66
C LEU A 210 -21.29 25.62 -25.15
N LYS A 211 -21.62 26.80 -25.69
CA LYS A 211 -21.06 28.07 -25.23
C LYS A 211 -21.55 28.39 -23.80
N ILE A 212 -22.85 28.24 -23.56
CA ILE A 212 -23.48 28.41 -22.23
C ILE A 212 -22.91 27.41 -21.20
N LEU A 213 -22.71 26.14 -21.60
CA LEU A 213 -22.09 25.13 -20.75
C LEU A 213 -20.62 25.41 -20.44
N ARG A 214 -19.89 26.07 -21.36
CA ARG A 214 -18.50 26.49 -21.12
C ARG A 214 -18.42 27.67 -20.17
N GLU A 215 -19.28 28.66 -20.34
CA GLU A 215 -19.35 29.84 -19.47
C GLU A 215 -19.77 29.45 -18.04
N SER A 216 -20.82 28.66 -17.88
CA SER A 216 -21.23 28.14 -16.56
C SER A 216 -20.14 27.31 -15.87
N LYS A 217 -19.36 26.53 -16.63
CA LYS A 217 -18.24 25.77 -16.09
C LYS A 217 -17.06 26.67 -15.68
N LYS A 218 -16.76 27.70 -16.47
CA LYS A 218 -15.72 28.69 -16.16
C LYS A 218 -16.06 29.44 -14.88
N ASN A 219 -17.32 29.85 -14.74
CA ASN A 219 -17.83 30.53 -13.54
C ASN A 219 -17.77 29.63 -12.29
N LYS A 220 -18.05 28.32 -12.43
CA LYS A 220 -17.88 27.36 -11.31
C LYS A 220 -16.42 27.19 -10.90
N SER A 221 -15.49 27.13 -11.86
CA SER A 221 -14.07 27.00 -11.53
C SER A 221 -13.51 28.26 -10.85
N THR A 222 -13.88 29.45 -11.33
CA THR A 222 -13.43 30.71 -10.74
C THR A 222 -13.97 30.89 -9.32
N LEU A 223 -15.23 30.53 -9.07
CA LEU A 223 -15.82 30.53 -7.73
C LEU A 223 -15.09 29.56 -6.78
N LEU A 224 -14.79 28.34 -7.22
CA LEU A 224 -14.03 27.38 -6.41
C LEU A 224 -12.57 27.78 -6.21
N ASP A 225 -12.05 28.74 -6.97
CA ASP A 225 -10.70 29.24 -6.77
C ASP A 225 -10.64 30.41 -5.79
N SER A 226 -11.72 31.17 -5.65
CA SER A 226 -11.85 32.29 -4.70
C SER A 226 -12.22 31.87 -3.27
N LEU A 227 -12.66 30.62 -3.06
CA LEU A 227 -12.98 30.11 -1.72
C LEU A 227 -11.73 29.83 -0.89
N TYR A 228 -11.83 30.05 0.42
CA TYR A 228 -10.81 29.64 1.38
C TYR A 228 -10.82 28.12 1.57
N TYR A 229 -9.63 27.52 1.60
CA TYR A 229 -9.45 26.09 1.83
C TYR A 229 -8.38 25.87 2.90
N PRO A 230 -8.64 25.04 3.92
CA PRO A 230 -7.65 24.73 4.95
C PRO A 230 -6.37 24.05 4.40
N SER A 231 -6.46 23.39 3.25
CA SER A 231 -5.31 22.72 2.62
C SER A 231 -5.46 22.56 1.11
N ALA A 232 -4.34 22.38 0.41
CA ALA A 232 -4.33 22.07 -1.03
C ALA A 232 -5.11 20.77 -1.37
N ASP A 233 -5.05 19.78 -0.48
CA ASP A 233 -5.78 18.52 -0.62
C ASP A 233 -7.29 18.70 -0.46
N SER A 234 -7.73 19.54 0.49
CA SER A 234 -9.14 19.88 0.65
C SER A 234 -9.70 20.60 -0.57
N LYS A 235 -8.94 21.56 -1.12
CA LYS A 235 -9.25 22.23 -2.39
C LYS A 235 -9.37 21.23 -3.53
N THR A 236 -8.43 20.30 -3.62
CA THR A 236 -8.40 19.24 -4.64
C THR A 236 -9.62 18.32 -4.52
N LEU A 237 -9.98 17.89 -3.30
CA LEU A 237 -11.15 17.06 -3.06
C LEU A 237 -12.44 17.76 -3.49
N VAL A 238 -12.66 19.02 -3.08
CA VAL A 238 -13.85 19.79 -3.44
C VAL A 238 -13.94 20.00 -4.94
N LYS A 239 -12.84 20.42 -5.59
CA LYS A 239 -12.78 20.54 -7.06
C LYS A 239 -13.09 19.21 -7.74
N MET A 240 -12.57 18.11 -7.22
CA MET A 240 -12.81 16.77 -7.74
C MET A 240 -14.29 16.36 -7.61
N GLN A 241 -14.99 16.75 -6.53
CA GLN A 241 -16.42 16.45 -6.38
C GLN A 241 -17.33 17.33 -7.24
N VAL A 242 -17.00 18.62 -7.40
CA VAL A 242 -17.88 19.59 -8.07
C VAL A 242 -17.65 19.63 -9.59
N LEU A 243 -16.40 19.54 -10.03
CA LEU A 243 -16.03 19.75 -11.44
C LEU A 243 -16.01 18.47 -12.26
N ARG A 244 -15.92 17.29 -11.61
CA ARG A 244 -15.98 16.00 -12.29
C ARG A 244 -17.41 15.44 -12.29
N PRO A 245 -17.97 15.19 -13.48
CA PRO A 245 -19.18 14.37 -13.59
C PRO A 245 -18.93 12.96 -13.03
N LYS A 246 -19.93 12.36 -12.38
CA LYS A 246 -19.88 10.97 -11.84
C LYS A 246 -19.43 9.92 -12.87
N PHE A 247 -19.67 10.15 -14.16
CA PHE A 247 -19.31 9.26 -15.28
C PHE A 247 -18.26 9.85 -16.23
N SER A 248 -17.39 10.74 -15.74
CA SER A 248 -16.37 11.37 -16.58
C SER A 248 -15.27 10.39 -17.00
N ARG A 249 -14.99 10.33 -18.30
CA ARG A 249 -13.79 9.65 -18.85
C ARG A 249 -12.52 10.50 -18.76
N LYS A 250 -12.56 11.67 -18.10
CA LYS A 250 -11.40 12.56 -18.00
C LYS A 250 -10.31 11.95 -17.12
N LYS A 251 -9.06 12.02 -17.60
CA LYS A 251 -7.86 11.63 -16.85
C LYS A 251 -7.78 12.44 -15.54
N PHE A 252 -7.33 11.78 -14.46
CA PHE A 252 -7.06 12.46 -13.18
C PHE A 252 -5.81 13.33 -13.29
N THR A 253 -5.84 14.50 -12.65
CA THR A 253 -4.68 15.40 -12.54
C THR A 253 -3.68 14.83 -11.55
N LYS A 254 -2.46 15.38 -11.52
CA LYS A 254 -1.42 14.90 -10.60
C LYS A 254 -1.80 15.14 -9.13
N ASN A 255 -2.44 16.27 -8.83
CA ASN A 255 -2.91 16.57 -7.47
C ASN A 255 -4.02 15.62 -7.04
N GLU A 256 -4.99 15.34 -7.91
CA GLU A 256 -6.05 14.35 -7.64
C GLU A 256 -5.47 12.95 -7.44
N GLN A 257 -4.47 12.58 -8.25
CA GLN A 257 -3.74 11.32 -8.12
C GLN A 257 -3.02 11.23 -6.77
N ASN A 258 -2.26 12.27 -6.40
CA ASN A 258 -1.51 12.30 -5.14
C ASN A 258 -2.43 12.24 -3.92
N PHE A 259 -3.52 13.01 -3.93
CA PHE A 259 -4.55 12.98 -2.89
C PHE A 259 -5.17 11.57 -2.75
N ALA A 260 -5.59 10.97 -3.86
CA ALA A 260 -6.21 9.66 -3.85
C ALA A 260 -5.23 8.56 -3.40
N LEU A 261 -3.95 8.65 -3.80
CA LEU A 261 -2.89 7.76 -3.32
C LEU A 261 -2.63 7.96 -1.82
N SER A 262 -2.56 9.20 -1.32
CA SER A 262 -2.31 9.46 0.10
C SER A 262 -3.44 8.88 0.96
N LEU A 263 -4.70 9.10 0.55
CA LEU A 263 -5.88 8.54 1.22
C LEU A 263 -5.86 7.01 1.19
N PHE A 264 -5.51 6.41 0.05
CA PHE A 264 -5.41 4.96 -0.09
C PHE A 264 -4.28 4.36 0.77
N TYR A 265 -3.10 5.00 0.83
CA TYR A 265 -1.98 4.57 1.67
C TYR A 265 -2.29 4.69 3.17
N LYS A 266 -3.10 5.68 3.57
CA LYS A 266 -3.56 5.80 4.96
C LYS A 266 -4.56 4.70 5.33
N SER A 267 -5.55 4.43 4.49
CA SER A 267 -6.48 3.33 4.71
C SER A 267 -7.18 2.89 3.42
N PRO A 268 -6.82 1.72 2.86
CA PRO A 268 -7.53 1.14 1.72
C PRO A 268 -9.00 0.87 2.01
N SER A 269 -9.32 0.53 3.27
CA SER A 269 -10.69 0.26 3.72
C SER A 269 -11.52 1.53 3.76
N ALA A 270 -10.98 2.62 4.32
CA ALA A 270 -11.64 3.92 4.31
C ALA A 270 -11.82 4.44 2.88
N TYR A 271 -10.79 4.29 2.02
CA TYR A 271 -10.88 4.66 0.61
C TYR A 271 -12.01 3.92 -0.11
N LYS A 272 -12.14 2.60 0.09
CA LYS A 272 -13.22 1.78 -0.47
C LYS A 272 -14.59 2.24 0.04
N PHE A 273 -14.72 2.50 1.33
CA PHE A 273 -15.96 2.97 1.93
C PHE A 273 -16.39 4.34 1.39
N LEU A 274 -15.47 5.31 1.36
CA LEU A 274 -15.74 6.65 0.84
C LEU A 274 -16.17 6.59 -0.62
N LYS A 275 -15.50 5.76 -1.41
CA LYS A 275 -15.84 5.62 -2.82
C LYS A 275 -17.15 4.86 -3.06
N ASN A 276 -17.32 3.68 -2.48
CA ASN A 276 -18.41 2.77 -2.82
C ASN A 276 -19.67 3.08 -2.02
N ASN A 277 -19.54 3.32 -0.71
CA ASN A 277 -20.68 3.52 0.20
C ASN A 277 -21.10 4.99 0.24
N LYS A 278 -20.14 5.92 0.29
CA LYS A 278 -20.41 7.37 0.32
C LYS A 278 -20.41 8.01 -1.07
N GLN A 279 -20.18 7.22 -2.12
CA GLN A 279 -20.25 7.66 -3.52
C GLN A 279 -19.40 8.90 -3.84
N LEU A 280 -18.29 9.09 -3.12
CA LEU A 280 -17.33 10.15 -3.43
C LEU A 280 -16.67 9.85 -4.78
N THR A 281 -16.48 10.91 -5.57
CA THR A 281 -15.79 10.85 -6.86
C THR A 281 -14.31 10.58 -6.61
N LEU A 282 -13.95 9.30 -6.55
CA LEU A 282 -12.59 8.82 -6.33
C LEU A 282 -12.18 7.81 -7.42
N PRO A 283 -10.89 7.74 -7.78
CA PRO A 283 -10.40 6.79 -8.77
C PRO A 283 -10.78 5.32 -8.54
N GLY A 284 -10.88 4.56 -9.63
CA GLY A 284 -10.88 3.08 -9.68
C GLY A 284 -9.82 2.46 -8.76
N LEU A 285 -10.13 1.37 -8.04
CA LEU A 285 -9.07 0.59 -7.39
C LEU A 285 -8.06 0.06 -8.42
N SER A 286 -8.54 -0.31 -9.61
CA SER A 286 -7.70 -0.65 -10.76
C SER A 286 -6.79 0.51 -11.17
N THR A 287 -7.32 1.74 -11.18
CA THR A 287 -6.56 2.95 -11.47
C THR A 287 -5.49 3.22 -10.42
N ILE A 288 -5.84 3.11 -9.13
CA ILE A 288 -4.90 3.24 -8.01
C ILE A 288 -3.77 2.21 -8.13
N ARG A 289 -4.11 0.93 -8.31
CA ARG A 289 -3.12 -0.14 -8.49
C ARG A 289 -2.21 0.10 -9.68
N ARG A 290 -2.76 0.58 -10.81
CA ARG A 290 -1.97 0.94 -11.98
C ARG A 290 -0.99 2.08 -11.68
N TRP A 291 -1.41 3.08 -10.91
CA TRP A 291 -0.53 4.18 -10.49
C TRP A 291 0.59 3.74 -9.54
N ILE A 292 0.27 2.83 -8.61
CA ILE A 292 1.27 2.23 -7.70
C ILE A 292 2.26 1.38 -8.52
N GLY A 293 1.72 0.51 -9.37
CA GLY A 293 2.48 -0.41 -10.21
C GLY A 293 3.32 0.25 -11.30
N SER A 294 3.17 1.56 -11.57
CA SER A 294 4.07 2.29 -12.46
C SER A 294 5.54 2.26 -11.99
N SER A 295 5.79 2.03 -10.70
CA SER A 295 7.13 2.02 -10.14
C SER A 295 7.74 0.61 -10.23
N LYS A 296 8.72 0.44 -11.13
CA LYS A 296 9.47 -0.81 -11.31
C LYS A 296 10.50 -0.95 -10.20
N PHE A 297 10.15 -1.63 -9.11
CA PHE A 297 11.11 -2.04 -8.08
C PHE A 297 11.55 -3.48 -8.35
N LYS A 298 12.86 -3.68 -8.45
CA LYS A 298 13.50 -4.99 -8.57
C LYS A 298 14.42 -5.18 -7.36
N PRO A 299 14.69 -6.43 -6.95
CA PRO A 299 15.70 -6.72 -5.95
C PRO A 299 17.06 -6.09 -6.32
N GLY A 300 17.80 -5.66 -5.31
CA GLY A 300 19.06 -4.96 -5.43
C GLY A 300 18.96 -3.44 -5.45
N PHE A 301 19.92 -2.80 -6.12
CA PHE A 301 20.08 -1.36 -6.11
C PHE A 301 19.29 -0.69 -7.23
N ASN A 302 18.16 -0.05 -6.88
CA ASN A 302 17.34 0.66 -7.85
C ASN A 302 17.94 2.04 -8.17
N VAL A 303 18.45 2.20 -9.39
CA VAL A 303 19.05 3.46 -9.89
C VAL A 303 18.09 4.66 -9.76
N GLY A 304 16.79 4.44 -9.97
CA GLY A 304 15.78 5.49 -9.83
C GLY A 304 15.65 6.01 -8.40
N ILE A 305 15.74 5.12 -7.41
CA ILE A 305 15.71 5.50 -5.99
C ILE A 305 16.96 6.32 -5.65
N PHE A 306 18.16 5.84 -5.99
CA PHE A 306 19.40 6.56 -5.69
C PHE A 306 19.48 7.93 -6.38
N LYS A 307 18.96 8.06 -7.60
CA LYS A 307 18.82 9.38 -8.27
C LYS A 307 17.90 10.33 -7.51
N GLN A 308 16.78 9.83 -6.97
CA GLN A 308 15.87 10.64 -6.17
C GLN A 308 16.47 10.98 -4.80
N LEU A 309 17.19 10.05 -4.17
CA LEU A 309 17.90 10.25 -2.93
C LEU A 309 18.97 11.34 -3.06
N LYS A 310 19.75 11.34 -4.15
CA LYS A 310 20.73 12.40 -4.43
C LYS A 310 20.08 13.77 -4.59
N LYS A 311 18.96 13.87 -5.30
CA LYS A 311 18.21 15.14 -5.36
C LYS A 311 17.64 15.56 -4.01
N LYS A 312 17.29 14.58 -3.17
CA LYS A 312 16.72 14.84 -1.86
C LYS A 312 17.78 15.32 -0.89
N SER A 313 18.97 14.72 -0.87
CA SER A 313 20.09 15.16 -0.03
C SER A 313 20.55 16.57 -0.38
N GLU A 314 20.55 16.96 -1.66
CA GLU A 314 20.83 18.35 -2.09
C GLU A 314 19.86 19.39 -1.48
N SER A 315 18.66 18.98 -1.08
CA SER A 315 17.66 19.84 -0.44
C SER A 315 17.62 19.75 1.09
N MET A 316 18.38 18.82 1.67
CA MET A 316 18.39 18.56 3.11
C MET A 316 19.44 19.42 3.80
N SER A 317 19.20 19.79 5.05
CA SER A 317 20.23 20.44 5.87
C SER A 317 21.35 19.46 6.22
N GLU A 318 22.51 19.98 6.63
CA GLU A 318 23.66 19.13 6.97
C GLU A 318 23.31 18.11 8.07
N ASP A 319 22.61 18.54 9.13
CA ASP A 319 22.16 17.67 10.22
C ASP A 319 21.22 16.56 9.73
N GLU A 320 20.36 16.86 8.76
CA GLU A 320 19.42 15.90 8.19
C GLU A 320 20.14 14.79 7.40
N LEU A 321 21.36 15.03 6.90
CA LEU A 321 22.16 14.07 6.14
C LEU A 321 22.84 13.01 7.02
N TYR A 322 23.02 13.28 8.31
CA TYR A 322 23.55 12.31 9.26
C TYR A 322 22.55 11.19 9.52
N CYS A 323 22.97 9.96 9.25
CA CYS A 323 22.10 8.79 9.36
C CYS A 323 22.85 7.54 9.80
N THR A 324 22.07 6.53 10.20
CA THR A 324 22.52 5.15 10.39
C THR A 324 21.92 4.26 9.33
N MET A 325 22.66 3.22 8.96
CA MET A 325 22.17 2.14 8.12
C MET A 325 21.75 0.98 9.02
N ILE A 326 20.57 0.42 8.77
CA ILE A 326 20.02 -0.71 9.52
C ILE A 326 19.65 -1.79 8.50
N PHE A 327 19.97 -3.04 8.79
CA PHE A 327 19.53 -4.15 7.96
C PHE A 327 19.10 -5.35 8.80
N ASP A 328 18.13 -6.09 8.29
CA ASP A 328 17.60 -7.30 8.92
C ASP A 328 16.96 -8.23 7.87
N GLU A 329 16.86 -9.51 8.21
CA GLU A 329 16.20 -10.54 7.41
C GLU A 329 14.77 -10.80 7.89
N MET A 330 13.80 -10.83 6.98
CA MET A 330 12.43 -11.25 7.27
C MET A 330 12.09 -12.54 6.53
N LYS A 331 11.42 -13.47 7.22
CA LYS A 331 10.87 -14.67 6.56
C LYS A 331 9.70 -14.27 5.66
N ILE A 332 9.72 -14.76 4.42
CA ILE A 332 8.64 -14.58 3.45
C ILE A 332 8.08 -15.94 3.05
N LYS A 333 6.87 -15.95 2.50
CA LYS A 333 6.26 -17.17 2.00
C LYS A 333 6.85 -17.55 0.65
N ASN A 334 7.38 -18.76 0.53
CA ASN A 334 7.81 -19.33 -0.75
C ASN A 334 6.60 -19.39 -1.69
N TYR A 335 6.63 -18.62 -2.77
CA TYR A 335 5.55 -18.54 -3.74
C TYR A 335 6.07 -18.02 -5.08
N LEU A 336 5.72 -18.69 -6.18
CA LEU A 336 6.04 -18.24 -7.53
C LEU A 336 4.82 -17.56 -8.16
N GLU A 337 5.04 -16.39 -8.76
CA GLU A 337 4.01 -15.66 -9.51
C GLU A 337 4.61 -15.08 -10.78
N TYR A 338 3.93 -15.21 -11.92
CA TYR A 338 4.37 -14.56 -13.15
C TYR A 338 3.91 -13.10 -13.18
N SER A 339 4.88 -12.19 -13.12
CA SER A 339 4.66 -10.75 -13.19
C SER A 339 4.61 -10.31 -14.65
N LYS A 340 3.40 -10.15 -15.20
CA LYS A 340 3.18 -9.59 -16.55
C LYS A 340 3.80 -8.21 -16.76
N PHE A 341 3.99 -7.45 -15.67
CA PHE A 341 4.51 -6.10 -15.72
C PHE A 341 6.04 -6.06 -15.82
N LEU A 342 6.73 -6.97 -15.13
CA LEU A 342 8.18 -7.12 -15.22
C LEU A 342 8.60 -8.10 -16.31
N ASP A 343 7.65 -8.87 -16.86
CA ASP A 343 7.85 -10.00 -17.75
C ASP A 343 8.81 -11.05 -17.16
N VAL A 344 8.58 -11.37 -15.88
CA VAL A 344 9.46 -12.21 -15.08
C VAL A 344 8.63 -13.05 -14.12
N VAL A 345 9.05 -14.31 -13.88
CA VAL A 345 8.53 -15.11 -12.76
C VAL A 345 9.14 -14.60 -11.46
N GLU A 346 8.36 -14.03 -10.56
CA GLU A 346 8.77 -13.60 -9.23
C GLU A 346 8.77 -14.79 -8.25
N GLY A 347 9.50 -14.64 -7.14
CA GLY A 347 9.55 -15.64 -6.06
C GLY A 347 10.78 -16.56 -6.06
N PHE A 348 11.65 -16.42 -7.06
CA PHE A 348 12.98 -17.03 -7.04
C PHE A 348 13.97 -16.19 -6.23
N GLU A 349 15.05 -16.84 -5.80
CA GLU A 349 16.18 -16.18 -5.14
C GLU A 349 16.81 -15.18 -6.10
N ASP A 350 16.85 -13.92 -5.67
CA ASP A 350 17.34 -12.79 -6.44
C ASP A 350 18.15 -11.88 -5.51
N LEU A 351 19.47 -11.96 -5.65
CA LEU A 351 20.44 -11.15 -4.91
C LEU A 351 20.86 -9.91 -5.73
N GLY A 352 20.03 -9.48 -6.68
CA GLY A 352 20.26 -8.31 -7.51
C GLY A 352 21.55 -8.45 -8.34
N PRO A 353 22.55 -7.56 -8.17
CA PRO A 353 23.82 -7.65 -8.90
C PRO A 353 24.58 -8.96 -8.67
N LYS A 354 24.33 -9.65 -7.55
CA LYS A 354 25.02 -10.90 -7.19
C LYS A 354 24.42 -12.13 -7.87
N GLY A 355 23.42 -11.92 -8.71
CA GLY A 355 22.82 -12.95 -9.54
C GLY A 355 21.53 -13.50 -8.95
N ARG A 356 20.93 -14.37 -9.75
CA ARG A 356 19.62 -14.94 -9.53
C ARG A 356 19.70 -16.44 -9.74
N THR A 357 19.06 -17.22 -8.88
CA THR A 357 19.07 -18.69 -8.96
C THR A 357 17.66 -19.25 -9.12
N ASN A 358 17.56 -20.55 -9.39
CA ASN A 358 16.28 -21.28 -9.50
C ASN A 358 15.71 -21.73 -8.13
N LYS A 359 16.34 -21.33 -7.02
CA LYS A 359 15.83 -21.64 -5.68
C LYS A 359 14.70 -20.69 -5.33
N LEU A 360 13.73 -21.16 -4.53
CA LEU A 360 12.64 -20.30 -4.07
C LEU A 360 13.14 -19.35 -2.99
N ALA A 361 12.82 -18.07 -3.10
CA ALA A 361 13.09 -17.08 -2.07
C ALA A 361 12.23 -17.38 -0.83
N GLY A 362 12.88 -17.59 0.31
CA GLY A 362 12.23 -17.81 1.61
C GLY A 362 12.47 -16.70 2.61
N GLN A 363 13.35 -15.76 2.27
CA GLN A 363 13.63 -14.59 3.09
C GLN A 363 13.77 -13.33 2.24
N ALA A 364 13.65 -12.17 2.89
CA ALA A 364 13.98 -10.88 2.31
C ALA A 364 14.94 -10.12 3.25
N MET A 365 16.13 -9.83 2.76
CA MET A 365 17.12 -8.97 3.40
C MET A 365 16.85 -7.52 2.99
N VAL A 366 16.60 -6.61 3.93
CA VAL A 366 16.27 -5.22 3.62
C VAL A 366 17.26 -4.28 4.29
N PHE A 367 17.78 -3.33 3.51
CA PHE A 367 18.60 -2.23 4.01
C PHE A 367 17.78 -0.95 4.07
N MET A 368 17.79 -0.31 5.24
CA MET A 368 17.10 0.93 5.54
C MET A 368 18.08 1.94 6.11
N ILE A 369 17.84 3.22 5.85
CA ILE A 369 18.54 4.30 6.54
C ILE A 369 17.58 5.07 7.44
N ARG A 370 18.12 5.61 8.52
CA ARG A 370 17.39 6.41 9.51
C ARG A 370 18.19 7.65 9.87
N GLY A 371 17.54 8.82 9.85
CA GLY A 371 18.16 10.06 10.30
C GLY A 371 18.55 10.01 11.77
N LEU A 372 19.72 10.57 12.10
CA LEU A 372 20.24 10.67 13.47
C LEU A 372 19.63 11.87 14.19
N TYR A 373 19.76 13.06 13.59
CA TYR A 373 19.26 14.32 14.15
C TYR A 373 17.83 14.65 13.69
N SER A 374 17.24 13.81 12.82
CA SER A 374 15.92 14.07 12.23
C SER A 374 15.10 12.79 12.12
N SER A 375 13.79 12.90 12.37
CA SER A 375 12.88 11.75 12.42
C SER A 375 12.40 11.34 11.03
N TRP A 376 13.29 10.73 10.25
CA TRP A 376 12.94 10.13 8.96
C TRP A 376 13.60 8.75 8.81
N LYS A 377 12.98 7.89 8.01
CA LYS A 377 13.49 6.55 7.68
C LYS A 377 13.07 6.15 6.27
N MET A 378 13.95 5.47 5.55
CA MET A 378 13.70 5.09 4.16
C MET A 378 14.33 3.73 3.84
N PRO A 379 13.57 2.74 3.35
CA PRO A 379 14.14 1.54 2.76
C PRO A 379 14.85 1.90 1.46
N ILE A 380 16.05 1.37 1.25
CA ILE A 380 16.93 1.75 0.13
C ILE A 380 17.06 0.63 -0.88
N CYS A 381 17.30 -0.58 -0.41
CA CYS A 381 17.39 -1.77 -1.25
C CYS A 381 16.94 -3.01 -0.48
N TYR A 382 16.60 -4.05 -1.23
CA TYR A 382 16.22 -5.34 -0.69
C TYR A 382 16.73 -6.46 -1.58
N PHE A 383 16.98 -7.63 -0.98
CA PHE A 383 17.47 -8.82 -1.64
C PHE A 383 16.63 -10.01 -1.19
N LEU A 384 16.46 -11.00 -2.06
CA LEU A 384 15.58 -12.14 -1.81
C LEU A 384 16.38 -13.44 -1.77
N PRO A 385 17.03 -13.80 -0.65
CA PRO A 385 17.71 -15.08 -0.51
C PRO A 385 16.73 -16.25 -0.35
N ALA A 386 17.16 -17.45 -0.75
CA ALA A 386 16.39 -18.67 -0.52
C ALA A 386 16.28 -19.03 0.98
N THR A 387 17.41 -18.96 1.70
CA THR A 387 17.46 -19.31 3.12
C THR A 387 18.06 -18.24 4.01
N SER A 388 19.16 -17.61 3.61
CA SER A 388 19.80 -16.45 4.26
C SER A 388 20.92 -15.96 3.34
N VAL A 389 21.32 -14.70 3.45
CA VAL A 389 22.44 -14.17 2.66
C VAL A 389 23.75 -14.74 3.20
N LYS A 390 24.57 -15.34 2.34
CA LYS A 390 25.91 -15.82 2.72
C LYS A 390 26.77 -14.66 3.22
N ASN A 391 27.56 -14.89 4.26
CA ASN A 391 28.46 -13.91 4.88
C ASN A 391 29.34 -13.13 3.88
N ASN A 392 29.97 -13.80 2.90
CA ASN A 392 30.80 -13.13 1.89
C ASN A 392 29.99 -12.14 1.07
N ILE A 393 28.85 -12.57 0.54
CA ILE A 393 27.95 -11.72 -0.26
C ILE A 393 27.41 -10.58 0.60
N LEU A 394 27.00 -10.87 1.84
CA LEU A 394 26.48 -9.86 2.76
C LEU A 394 27.52 -8.77 3.05
N SER A 395 28.79 -9.16 3.25
CA SER A 395 29.87 -8.20 3.50
C SER A 395 30.06 -7.23 2.32
N GLU A 396 30.01 -7.76 1.10
CA GLU A 396 30.07 -6.95 -0.12
C GLU A 396 28.86 -6.02 -0.25
N LEU A 397 27.65 -6.52 0.02
CA LEU A 397 26.43 -5.73 -0.04
C LEU A 397 26.42 -4.58 0.98
N ILE A 398 26.93 -4.80 2.20
CA ILE A 398 27.06 -3.75 3.23
C ILE A 398 27.96 -2.62 2.71
N VAL A 399 29.16 -2.96 2.24
CA VAL A 399 30.13 -1.97 1.74
C VAL A 399 29.58 -1.24 0.50
N GLU A 400 28.99 -1.96 -0.45
CA GLU A 400 28.43 -1.36 -1.66
C GLU A 400 27.24 -0.43 -1.36
N THR A 401 26.38 -0.80 -0.42
CA THR A 401 25.25 0.04 0.00
C THR A 401 25.74 1.34 0.64
N VAL A 402 26.74 1.24 1.52
CA VAL A 402 27.39 2.40 2.14
C VAL A 402 27.99 3.31 1.09
N GLN A 403 28.82 2.78 0.17
CA GLN A 403 29.45 3.57 -0.89
C GLN A 403 28.43 4.32 -1.73
N ARG A 404 27.35 3.65 -2.15
CA ARG A 404 26.28 4.29 -2.95
C ARG A 404 25.57 5.42 -2.19
N LEU A 405 25.39 5.28 -0.89
CA LEU A 405 24.76 6.30 -0.03
C LEU A 405 25.70 7.49 0.22
N LEU A 406 27.00 7.23 0.42
CA LEU A 406 28.03 8.28 0.51
C LEU A 406 28.08 9.09 -0.80
N ASN A 407 28.02 8.43 -1.95
CA ASN A 407 27.94 9.07 -3.27
C ASN A 407 26.66 9.89 -3.49
N CYS A 408 25.60 9.61 -2.72
CA CYS A 408 24.39 10.42 -2.73
C CYS A 408 24.48 11.62 -1.77
N GLY A 409 25.55 11.77 -0.99
CA GLY A 409 25.73 12.89 -0.06
C GLY A 409 25.29 12.62 1.38
N PHE A 410 24.92 11.39 1.74
CA PHE A 410 24.57 11.05 3.13
C PHE A 410 25.81 10.81 3.98
N PHE A 411 25.72 11.11 5.28
CA PHE A 411 26.76 10.83 6.25
C PHE A 411 26.37 9.64 7.13
N ILE A 412 26.85 8.45 6.75
CA ILE A 412 26.60 7.23 7.51
C ILE A 412 27.60 7.15 8.67
N LYS A 413 27.10 7.13 9.91
CA LYS A 413 27.96 6.99 11.10
C LYS A 413 28.01 5.58 11.66
N ALA A 414 26.94 4.82 11.51
CA ALA A 414 26.89 3.46 12.01
C ALA A 414 26.05 2.53 11.13
N VAL A 415 26.41 1.25 11.17
CA VAL A 415 25.62 0.13 10.65
C VAL A 415 25.10 -0.70 11.82
N ILE A 416 23.80 -1.00 11.80
CA ILE A 416 23.10 -1.70 12.87
C ILE A 416 22.49 -3.00 12.33
N CYS A 417 22.77 -4.12 12.99
CA CYS A 417 22.18 -5.42 12.66
C CYS A 417 21.97 -6.27 13.92
N ASP A 418 21.30 -7.41 13.78
CA ASP A 418 21.20 -8.39 14.86
C ASP A 418 22.50 -9.21 15.03
N GLN A 419 22.51 -10.14 15.99
CA GLN A 419 23.64 -11.05 16.26
C GLN A 419 23.56 -12.37 15.49
N GLY A 420 22.88 -12.42 14.34
CA GLY A 420 22.85 -13.60 13.49
C GLY A 420 24.26 -14.05 13.10
N ALA A 421 24.52 -15.36 13.06
CA ALA A 421 25.86 -15.90 12.77
C ALA A 421 26.44 -15.37 11.45
N ASN A 422 25.59 -15.26 10.42
CA ASN A 422 25.98 -14.69 9.12
C ASN A 422 26.33 -13.20 9.21
N ASN A 423 25.59 -12.42 10.01
CA ASN A 423 25.82 -10.99 10.21
C ASN A 423 27.13 -10.76 10.96
N VAL A 424 27.36 -11.49 12.06
CA VAL A 424 28.62 -11.45 12.82
C VAL A 424 29.81 -11.85 11.94
N SER A 425 29.65 -12.91 11.14
CA SER A 425 30.69 -13.35 10.21
C SER A 425 30.95 -12.32 9.11
N ALA A 426 29.92 -11.70 8.55
CA ALA A 426 30.05 -10.65 7.53
C ALA A 426 30.80 -9.43 8.10
N LEU A 427 30.48 -8.98 9.31
CA LEU A 427 31.20 -7.88 9.96
C LEU A 427 32.67 -8.20 10.20
N ARG A 428 32.98 -9.45 10.58
CA ARG A 428 34.37 -9.92 10.73
C ARG A 428 35.14 -9.89 9.41
N LEU A 429 34.49 -10.21 8.28
CA LEU A 429 35.11 -10.13 6.94
C LEU A 429 35.45 -8.69 6.56
N ILE A 430 34.68 -7.70 7.04
CA ILE A 430 34.97 -6.26 6.89
C ILE A 430 35.93 -5.77 7.99
N LYS A 431 36.63 -6.69 8.68
CA LYS A 431 37.65 -6.41 9.72
C LYS A 431 37.12 -5.65 10.95
N VAL A 432 35.82 -5.79 11.26
CA VAL A 432 35.26 -5.29 12.51
C VAL A 432 35.58 -6.27 13.64
N THR A 433 36.23 -5.77 14.69
CA THR A 433 36.60 -6.54 15.89
C THR A 433 36.18 -5.79 17.16
N LYS A 434 36.40 -6.39 18.33
CA LYS A 434 36.12 -5.75 19.63
C LYS A 434 36.94 -4.47 19.82
N ASP A 435 38.22 -4.52 19.46
CA ASP A 435 39.16 -3.40 19.63
C ASP A 435 39.00 -2.36 18.51
N LYS A 436 38.54 -2.82 17.33
CA LYS A 436 38.23 -1.98 16.18
C LYS A 436 36.75 -2.16 15.77
N PRO A 437 35.79 -1.55 16.51
CA PRO A 437 34.34 -1.71 16.25
C PRO A 437 33.85 -0.84 15.08
N PHE A 438 34.70 -0.64 14.08
CA PHE A 438 34.42 0.18 12.90
C PHE A 438 35.18 -0.35 11.69
N PHE A 439 34.65 -0.06 10.51
CA PHE A 439 35.34 -0.24 9.23
C PHE A 439 35.42 1.10 8.50
N GLU A 440 36.29 1.17 7.50
CA GLU A 440 36.53 2.40 6.75
C GLU A 440 36.08 2.24 5.29
N VAL A 441 35.33 3.23 4.81
CA VAL A 441 34.88 3.33 3.41
C VAL A 441 35.13 4.76 2.96
N ASP A 442 35.87 4.92 1.86
CA ASP A 442 36.25 6.24 1.30
C ASP A 442 36.86 7.20 2.34
N GLY A 443 37.74 6.66 3.21
CA GLY A 443 38.40 7.40 4.29
C GLY A 443 37.51 7.75 5.49
N ARG A 444 36.25 7.31 5.51
CA ARG A 444 35.29 7.59 6.60
C ARG A 444 35.11 6.36 7.49
N LYS A 445 35.22 6.57 8.80
CA LYS A 445 34.95 5.54 9.81
C LYS A 445 33.46 5.32 9.99
N ILE A 446 33.03 4.06 9.91
CA ILE A 446 31.65 3.64 10.08
C ILE A 446 31.61 2.58 11.17
N TYR A 447 30.92 2.91 12.27
CA TYR A 447 30.84 2.03 13.43
C TYR A 447 29.85 0.90 13.19
N SER A 448 30.12 -0.26 13.78
CA SER A 448 29.18 -1.38 13.80
C SER A 448 28.55 -1.50 15.19
N ILE A 449 27.22 -1.59 15.23
CA ILE A 449 26.45 -1.70 16.47
C ILE A 449 25.49 -2.87 16.33
N PHE A 450 25.40 -3.71 17.36
CA PHE A 450 24.37 -4.74 17.42
C PHE A 450 23.07 -4.19 18.01
N ASP A 451 21.94 -4.74 17.59
CA ASP A 451 20.62 -4.43 18.15
C ASP A 451 20.60 -4.71 19.67
N THR A 452 20.63 -3.62 20.47
CA THR A 452 20.68 -3.66 21.93
C THR A 452 19.48 -4.42 22.53
N PRO A 453 18.21 -4.19 22.15
CA PRO A 453 17.10 -5.05 22.56
C PRO A 453 17.34 -6.55 22.32
N HIS A 454 17.92 -6.95 21.19
CA HIS A 454 18.27 -8.35 20.93
C HIS A 454 19.37 -8.85 21.87
N LEU A 455 20.35 -8.01 22.25
CA LEU A 455 21.36 -8.37 23.27
C LEU A 455 20.72 -8.73 24.61
N PHE A 456 19.83 -7.88 25.13
CA PHE A 456 19.16 -8.14 26.41
C PHE A 456 18.29 -9.39 26.36
N LYS A 457 17.60 -9.61 25.23
CA LYS A 457 16.80 -10.82 24.98
C LYS A 457 17.69 -12.07 25.01
N ASN A 458 18.85 -12.05 24.36
CA ASN A 458 19.80 -13.14 24.35
C ASN A 458 20.41 -13.36 25.73
N PHE A 459 20.79 -12.29 26.43
CA PHE A 459 21.33 -12.35 27.78
C PHE A 459 20.32 -12.98 28.75
N ARG A 460 19.06 -12.54 28.75
CA ARG A 460 17.98 -13.19 29.51
C ARG A 460 17.88 -14.68 29.17
N ASN A 461 17.87 -15.03 27.89
CA ASN A 461 17.68 -16.42 27.45
C ASN A 461 18.82 -17.33 27.93
N HIS A 462 20.05 -16.84 27.93
CA HIS A 462 21.18 -17.56 28.49
C HIS A 462 21.07 -17.62 30.02
N PHE A 463 20.75 -16.52 30.68
CA PHE A 463 20.62 -16.48 32.14
C PHE A 463 19.56 -17.45 32.67
N ILE A 464 18.42 -17.60 31.97
CA ILE A 464 17.38 -18.59 32.34
C ILE A 464 17.90 -20.04 32.24
N LYS A 465 18.79 -20.32 31.28
CA LYS A 465 19.28 -21.69 31.01
C LYS A 465 20.51 -22.04 31.84
N SER A 466 21.34 -21.05 32.16
CA SER A 466 22.65 -21.24 32.76
C SER A 466 22.97 -20.09 33.71
N ASN A 467 23.60 -20.42 34.83
CA ASN A 467 24.16 -19.43 35.75
C ASN A 467 25.38 -18.75 35.12
N PHE A 468 25.67 -17.52 35.52
CA PHE A 468 26.86 -16.81 35.06
C PHE A 468 27.78 -16.47 36.23
N LYS A 469 29.09 -16.53 35.99
CA LYS A 469 30.08 -16.07 36.95
C LYS A 469 30.33 -14.58 36.76
N PHE A 470 30.20 -13.81 37.82
CA PHE A 470 30.54 -12.39 37.86
C PHE A 470 31.44 -12.14 39.05
N GLN A 471 32.67 -11.64 38.82
CA GLN A 471 33.64 -11.38 39.89
C GLN A 471 33.89 -12.59 40.83
N ASN A 472 34.00 -13.79 40.26
CA ASN A 472 34.12 -15.09 40.96
C ASN A 472 32.89 -15.54 41.78
N GLU A 473 31.82 -14.76 41.83
CA GLU A 473 30.54 -15.18 42.39
C GLU A 473 29.63 -15.78 41.30
N GLU A 474 28.87 -16.80 41.68
CA GLU A 474 27.90 -17.44 40.78
C GLU A 474 26.54 -16.77 40.92
N VAL A 475 26.05 -16.15 39.85
CA VAL A 475 24.72 -15.55 39.80
C VAL A 475 23.76 -16.54 39.16
N SER A 476 22.74 -16.95 39.92
CA SER A 476 21.75 -17.92 39.50
C SER A 476 20.41 -17.27 39.17
N PHE A 477 19.75 -17.76 38.11
CA PHE A 477 18.38 -17.33 37.82
C PHE A 477 17.38 -17.81 38.89
N GLN A 478 17.76 -18.82 39.67
CA GLN A 478 16.95 -19.31 40.77
C GLN A 478 16.75 -18.23 41.84
N ASP A 479 17.74 -17.35 42.05
CA ASP A 479 17.62 -16.22 42.97
C ASP A 479 16.51 -15.26 42.52
N VAL A 480 16.43 -14.98 41.22
CA VAL A 480 15.37 -14.14 40.64
C VAL A 480 14.00 -14.81 40.79
N ARG A 481 13.92 -16.13 40.60
CA ARG A 481 12.69 -16.91 40.81
C ARG A 481 12.26 -16.90 42.28
N ASN A 482 13.19 -17.05 43.21
CA ASN A 482 12.93 -17.01 44.64
C ASN A 482 12.41 -15.65 45.07
N VAL A 483 13.06 -14.56 44.63
CA VAL A 483 12.62 -13.19 44.93
C VAL A 483 11.24 -12.90 44.36
N TYR A 484 10.95 -13.35 43.14
CA TYR A 484 9.61 -13.22 42.57
C TYR A 484 8.55 -13.98 43.38
N ASN A 485 8.85 -15.19 43.85
CA ASN A 485 7.91 -15.98 44.66
C ASN A 485 7.68 -15.35 46.05
N ILE A 486 8.73 -14.83 46.68
CA ILE A 486 8.63 -14.10 47.96
C ILE A 486 7.76 -12.85 47.79
N ASP A 487 8.02 -12.05 46.76
CA ASP A 487 7.27 -10.84 46.48
C ASP A 487 5.80 -11.13 46.09
N LYS A 488 5.56 -12.20 45.34
CA LYS A 488 4.21 -12.65 44.94
C LYS A 488 3.38 -13.13 46.14
N ASN A 489 4.01 -13.77 47.12
CA ASN A 489 3.35 -14.29 48.33
C ASN A 489 3.33 -13.29 49.50
N SER A 490 3.92 -12.10 49.31
CA SER A 490 3.94 -11.03 50.31
C SER A 490 2.51 -10.56 50.63
N THR A 491 2.15 -10.57 51.92
CA THR A 491 0.82 -10.15 52.40
C THR A 491 0.67 -8.63 52.52
N SER A 492 1.78 -7.88 52.56
CA SER A 492 1.73 -6.42 52.76
C SER A 492 1.55 -5.66 51.45
N SER A 493 2.52 -5.79 50.55
CA SER A 493 2.57 -5.07 49.29
C SER A 493 3.59 -5.72 48.36
N ARG A 494 3.27 -5.68 47.06
CA ARG A 494 4.07 -6.28 46.00
C ARG A 494 4.91 -5.22 45.30
N SER A 495 6.22 -5.42 45.27
CA SER A 495 7.17 -4.50 44.62
C SER A 495 7.27 -4.75 43.11
N LEU A 496 7.15 -6.01 42.67
CA LEU A 496 7.33 -6.40 41.28
C LEU A 496 6.01 -6.41 40.49
N LEU A 497 5.27 -5.29 40.50
CA LEU A 497 3.95 -5.17 39.85
C LEU A 497 3.96 -5.46 38.34
N LYS A 498 5.08 -5.16 37.67
CA LYS A 498 5.24 -5.36 36.22
C LYS A 498 5.70 -6.77 35.86
N ILE A 499 6.22 -7.53 36.82
CA ILE A 499 6.77 -8.86 36.60
C ILE A 499 5.66 -9.87 36.80
N THR A 500 5.55 -10.79 35.86
CA THR A 500 4.53 -11.83 35.83
C THR A 500 5.19 -13.18 35.64
N GLU A 501 4.40 -14.25 35.74
CA GLU A 501 4.88 -15.62 35.53
C GLU A 501 5.57 -15.78 34.17
N ASN A 502 5.09 -15.07 33.15
CA ASN A 502 5.66 -15.06 31.80
C ASN A 502 7.07 -14.44 31.73
N HIS A 503 7.52 -13.69 32.74
CA HIS A 503 8.88 -13.18 32.80
C HIS A 503 9.85 -14.21 33.36
N ILE A 504 9.39 -15.01 34.34
CA ILE A 504 10.19 -16.00 35.06
C ILE A 504 10.21 -17.34 34.30
N ASN A 505 9.06 -17.72 33.76
CA ASN A 505 8.84 -18.96 33.02
C ASN A 505 8.30 -18.65 31.62
N PRO A 506 9.07 -17.96 30.75
CA PRO A 506 8.63 -17.61 29.42
C PRO A 506 8.48 -18.84 28.52
N GLY A 507 7.33 -18.95 27.85
CA GLY A 507 7.14 -19.88 26.74
C GLY A 507 7.90 -19.44 25.46
N PRO A 508 7.85 -20.24 24.36
CA PRO A 508 8.60 -19.97 23.14
C PRO A 508 8.35 -18.59 22.51
N PHE A 509 7.10 -18.12 22.51
CA PHE A 509 6.75 -16.80 21.98
C PHE A 509 7.20 -15.67 22.92
N GLN A 510 7.09 -15.87 24.23
CA GLN A 510 7.50 -14.91 25.25
C GLN A 510 9.02 -14.73 25.27
N MET A 511 9.79 -15.77 24.96
CA MET A 511 11.24 -15.70 24.76
C MET A 511 11.66 -14.76 23.63
N MET A 512 10.76 -14.46 22.68
CA MET A 512 11.04 -13.49 21.62
C MET A 512 10.75 -12.04 22.03
N SER A 513 10.07 -11.81 23.16
CA SER A 513 9.70 -10.48 23.62
C SER A 513 10.86 -9.75 24.29
N CYS A 514 11.32 -8.65 23.67
CA CYS A 514 12.30 -7.74 24.26
C CYS A 514 11.72 -7.00 25.46
N LYS A 515 10.40 -6.73 25.48
CA LYS A 515 9.73 -6.06 26.62
C LYS A 515 9.91 -6.87 27.91
N LEU A 516 9.64 -8.17 27.87
CA LEU A 516 9.77 -9.04 29.04
C LEU A 516 11.22 -9.13 29.52
N ALA A 517 12.18 -9.19 28.59
CA ALA A 517 13.61 -9.18 28.93
C ALA A 517 14.04 -7.89 29.63
N MET A 518 13.67 -6.74 29.08
CA MET A 518 14.04 -5.43 29.65
C MET A 518 13.37 -5.18 31.01
N GLN A 519 12.12 -5.61 31.19
CA GLN A 519 11.42 -5.47 32.48
C GLN A 519 12.07 -6.32 33.58
N LEU A 520 12.59 -7.49 33.22
CA LEU A 520 13.32 -8.35 34.15
C LEU A 520 14.57 -7.65 34.68
N PHE A 521 15.37 -7.05 33.79
CA PHE A 521 16.57 -6.30 34.15
C PHE A 521 16.26 -4.83 34.46
N SER A 522 15.33 -4.60 35.39
CA SER A 522 14.92 -3.26 35.82
C SER A 522 15.51 -2.89 37.18
N ASN A 523 15.62 -1.58 37.43
CA ASN A 523 16.02 -1.07 38.74
C ASN A 523 15.10 -1.56 39.87
N THR A 524 13.80 -1.70 39.59
CA THR A 524 12.82 -2.25 40.55
C THR A 524 13.16 -3.69 40.93
N MET A 525 13.51 -4.55 39.96
CA MET A 525 13.96 -5.92 40.26
C MET A 525 15.18 -5.92 41.18
N ALA A 526 16.20 -5.12 40.84
CA ALA A 526 17.41 -5.02 41.66
C ALA A 526 17.12 -4.52 43.10
N ALA A 527 16.27 -3.50 43.25
CA ALA A 527 15.88 -2.98 44.56
C ALA A 527 15.09 -4.00 45.40
N THR A 528 14.21 -4.79 44.77
CA THR A 528 13.48 -5.86 45.46
C THR A 528 14.44 -6.96 45.91
N ILE A 529 15.39 -7.38 45.06
CA ILE A 529 16.42 -8.35 45.45
C ILE A 529 17.18 -7.84 46.69
N LYS A 530 17.68 -6.60 46.65
CA LYS A 530 18.38 -5.97 47.80
C LYS A 530 17.54 -5.97 49.08
N THR A 531 16.25 -5.62 48.97
CA THR A 531 15.31 -5.63 50.10
C THR A 531 15.10 -7.03 50.67
N CYS A 532 14.97 -8.05 49.82
CA CYS A 532 14.83 -9.44 50.25
C CYS A 532 16.07 -9.93 51.00
N VAL A 533 17.27 -9.59 50.52
CA VAL A 533 18.54 -9.91 51.19
C VAL A 533 18.62 -9.23 52.55
N TYR A 534 18.30 -7.94 52.63
CA TYR A 534 18.30 -7.18 53.89
C TYR A 534 17.34 -7.78 54.93
N ARG A 535 16.19 -8.31 54.49
CA ARG A 535 15.21 -8.98 55.35
C ARG A 535 15.59 -10.43 55.71
N GLY A 536 16.78 -10.89 55.35
CA GLY A 536 17.29 -12.22 55.70
C GLY A 536 16.75 -13.36 54.85
N ALA A 537 16.16 -13.08 53.68
CA ALA A 537 15.79 -14.15 52.74
C ALA A 537 17.05 -14.86 52.25
N LYS A 538 17.07 -16.20 52.34
CA LYS A 538 18.17 -17.03 51.80
C LYS A 538 18.21 -16.94 50.28
N ILE A 539 18.97 -15.99 49.78
CA ILE A 539 19.36 -15.85 48.38
C ILE A 539 20.84 -16.24 48.34
N GLN A 540 21.21 -17.19 47.48
CA GLN A 540 22.48 -17.91 47.65
C GLN A 540 23.71 -16.99 47.50
N ASN A 541 23.65 -15.95 46.65
CA ASN A 541 24.85 -15.15 46.29
C ASN A 541 24.56 -13.65 46.05
N CYS A 542 24.00 -12.91 47.01
CA CYS A 542 23.70 -11.48 46.83
C CYS A 542 24.56 -10.50 47.67
N SER A 543 25.82 -10.84 47.91
CA SER A 543 26.76 -9.99 48.66
C SER A 543 27.60 -9.02 47.81
N SER A 544 27.45 -8.96 46.49
CA SER A 544 28.32 -8.16 45.61
C SER A 544 27.72 -6.88 45.01
N ASN A 545 26.61 -6.35 45.55
CA ASN A 545 25.99 -5.12 45.00
C ASN A 545 25.93 -3.91 45.96
N SER A 546 26.83 -3.88 46.94
CA SER A 546 27.00 -2.73 47.84
C SER A 546 28.46 -2.58 48.27
N LYS A 547 29.27 -1.93 47.43
CA LYS A 547 30.44 -1.10 47.83
C LYS A 547 31.07 -0.50 46.58
N HIS A 548 30.47 0.59 46.11
CA HIS A 548 31.19 1.66 45.43
C HIS A 548 30.41 2.93 45.75
N ASP A 549 30.91 3.63 46.77
CA ASP A 549 30.81 5.08 46.87
C ASP A 549 31.63 5.74 45.75
#